data_AF-A0A661E5H0-F1
#
_entry.id   AF-A0A661E5H0-F1
#
_cell.length_a   1.000
_cell.length_b   1.000
_cell.length_c   1.000
_cell.angle_alpha   90.00
_cell.angle_beta   90.00
_cell.angle_gamma   90.00
#
_symmetry.space_group_name_H-M   'P 1'
#
loop_
_entity.id
_entity.type
_entity.pdbx_description
1 polymer ?
#
loop_
_entity_poly.entity_id
_entity_poly.type
_entity_poly.pdbx_seq_one_letter_code
_entity_poly.pdbx_strand_id
1 'polypeptide(L)'
;MKNLDKLFWAFVLLLWTAVTSAEPYRSKIYHDPEKKLTKSVSLSLKELEQQFSSFTDAYNISSAGQQLANSYLQQGEYKKAAEYFEKSLAAEGLADAVNQQILLQLSKIYLLLTDYKQALITLERAKKNLTEVPFELTILTAQAQYGMSDYLGISETLEPAFEKRQQLNESQLKQMLALYHNSSHYHLSIKILQQLLQQHSDVSDYWLQLTSIYLMQNQYKNALDQLALARQKKIYFRESDLLLLTDLYLLNKAPEQGAKLLQQAIENNEIEDKVELQNKLFNLWLQARENKFAIAAAQRSLQLAPDTELSLSLAGLQMDERQWQQMNQTMLQSCTKVLEDKYVSKANLLLGISQFKLGDKEAARRSLINATLIGGSGDKARQWLKFIQAKPATLNELSEITKPCIPEDPDVYIGAIKIDSQTQTSQSNLKNIKEKLLSENTPKLVVKTVKKLRLYTVQLTTTLDQLAVKTKINFMKLAMALVKAGGSIDGPFQLIHNQQKVPSQSITLTLAIPYKGSANSKGRYRPKSTKNFKCASTIFQGSSTELAEQWKTLYEQSLKQGLKPTGTSRTVILKAGVDGGNPTMELQLGIE
;
A
#
# COMPACT_ATOMS: atom_id res chain seq x y z
N MET A 1 -4.19 -3.85 -23.84
CA MET A 1 -4.77 -4.51 -25.03
C MET A 1 -6.29 -4.34 -25.15
N LYS A 2 -7.12 -4.45 -24.10
CA LYS A 2 -8.60 -4.28 -24.22
C LYS A 2 -9.12 -2.84 -24.46
N ASN A 3 -8.28 -1.81 -24.31
CA ASN A 3 -8.65 -0.41 -24.62
C ASN A 3 -8.26 0.04 -26.03
N LEU A 4 -7.50 -0.76 -26.79
CA LEU A 4 -7.15 -0.45 -28.19
C LEU A 4 -8.37 -0.64 -29.12
N ASP A 5 -9.18 -1.69 -28.88
CA ASP A 5 -10.34 -2.01 -29.71
C ASP A 5 -11.48 -0.98 -29.63
N LYS A 6 -11.64 -0.32 -28.47
CA LYS A 6 -12.69 0.72 -28.30
C LYS A 6 -12.33 2.04 -29.00
N LEU A 7 -11.04 2.33 -29.16
CA LEU A 7 -10.55 3.52 -29.87
C LEU A 7 -10.61 3.37 -31.38
N PHE A 8 -10.44 2.15 -31.90
CA PHE A 8 -10.63 1.85 -33.33
C PHE A 8 -12.05 2.16 -33.79
N TRP A 9 -13.07 1.82 -32.98
CA TRP A 9 -14.48 2.13 -33.29
C TRP A 9 -14.83 3.63 -33.19
N ALA A 10 -14.19 4.38 -32.29
CA ALA A 10 -14.35 5.83 -32.24
C ALA A 10 -13.73 6.54 -33.47
N PHE A 11 -12.69 5.94 -34.08
CA PHE A 11 -12.01 6.46 -35.27
C PHE A 11 -12.79 6.21 -36.57
N VAL A 12 -13.51 5.07 -36.66
CA VAL A 12 -14.37 4.73 -37.81
C VAL A 12 -15.58 5.67 -37.92
N LEU A 13 -16.09 6.18 -36.79
CA LEU A 13 -17.25 7.09 -36.75
C LEU A 13 -16.97 8.51 -37.27
N LEU A 14 -15.70 8.96 -37.29
CA LEU A 14 -15.32 10.28 -37.80
C LEU A 14 -15.11 10.34 -39.33
N LEU A 15 -15.16 9.20 -40.02
CA LEU A 15 -15.08 9.13 -41.49
C LEU A 15 -16.41 9.39 -42.20
N TRP A 16 -17.50 9.59 -41.46
CA TRP A 16 -18.83 9.84 -42.01
C TRP A 16 -19.21 11.31 -41.89
N THR A 17 -18.67 12.14 -42.78
CA THR A 17 -19.36 13.39 -43.15
C THR A 17 -19.49 13.49 -44.67
N ALA A 18 -20.76 13.64 -45.08
CA ALA A 18 -21.28 14.04 -46.38
C ALA A 18 -20.78 13.30 -47.64
N VAL A 19 -21.58 12.32 -48.09
CA VAL A 19 -21.72 12.08 -49.53
C VAL A 19 -22.51 13.26 -50.09
N THR A 20 -21.82 14.30 -50.53
CA THR A 20 -22.43 15.29 -51.44
C THR A 20 -22.64 14.60 -52.78
N SER A 21 -23.89 14.49 -53.23
CA SER A 21 -24.22 14.14 -54.60
C SER A 21 -23.59 15.19 -55.52
N ALA A 22 -22.46 14.87 -56.14
CA ALA A 22 -21.93 15.69 -57.22
C ALA A 22 -22.90 15.57 -58.41
N GLU A 23 -23.41 16.71 -58.88
CA GLU A 23 -23.98 16.82 -60.23
C GLU A 23 -22.99 16.23 -61.25
N PRO A 24 -23.46 15.70 -62.40
CA PRO A 24 -22.61 15.08 -63.39
C PRO A 24 -21.72 16.13 -64.05
N TYR A 25 -20.54 16.38 -63.46
CA TYR A 25 -19.48 17.14 -64.09
C TYR A 25 -18.96 16.34 -65.29
N ARG A 26 -19.35 16.80 -66.48
CA ARG A 26 -18.89 16.26 -67.77
C ARG A 26 -17.36 16.36 -67.86
N SER A 27 -16.74 15.22 -68.10
CA SER A 27 -15.33 15.04 -68.43
C SER A 27 -14.94 15.81 -69.70
N LYS A 28 -13.63 16.02 -69.92
CA LYS A 28 -13.06 16.55 -71.17
C LYS A 28 -13.71 15.84 -72.36
N ILE A 29 -14.60 16.55 -73.06
CA ILE A 29 -15.26 16.07 -74.26
C ILE A 29 -14.23 16.12 -75.37
N TYR A 30 -13.82 14.96 -75.88
CA TYR A 30 -13.31 14.88 -77.25
C TYR A 30 -14.47 15.30 -78.16
N HIS A 31 -14.27 16.36 -78.95
CA HIS A 31 -15.22 16.82 -79.96
C HIS A 31 -15.34 15.77 -81.09
N ASP A 32 -16.11 14.72 -80.84
CA ASP A 32 -16.56 13.77 -81.86
C ASP A 32 -18.09 13.55 -81.70
N PRO A 33 -18.92 14.16 -82.56
CA PRO A 33 -20.38 14.12 -82.45
C PRO A 33 -21.02 12.73 -82.64
N GLU A 34 -20.27 11.71 -83.08
CA GLU A 34 -20.81 10.38 -83.38
C GLU A 34 -20.60 9.33 -82.28
N LYS A 35 -19.83 9.63 -81.22
CA LYS A 35 -19.62 8.69 -80.09
C LYS A 35 -20.85 8.67 -79.17
N LYS A 36 -21.76 7.71 -79.40
CA LYS A 36 -22.94 7.42 -78.55
C LYS A 36 -22.56 7.36 -77.06
N LEU A 37 -23.43 7.92 -76.20
CA LEU A 37 -23.39 7.79 -74.73
C LEU A 37 -23.06 6.34 -74.33
N THR A 38 -22.00 6.19 -73.54
CA THR A 38 -21.30 4.92 -73.38
C THR A 38 -22.08 3.87 -72.57
N LYS A 39 -21.95 2.61 -72.97
CA LYS A 39 -22.67 1.42 -72.49
C LYS A 39 -22.62 1.22 -70.96
N SER A 40 -21.59 1.72 -70.29
CA SER A 40 -21.38 1.58 -68.83
C SER A 40 -22.41 2.34 -67.98
N VAL A 41 -23.00 3.43 -68.48
CA VAL A 41 -23.97 4.26 -67.72
C VAL A 41 -25.32 3.56 -67.51
N SER A 42 -25.57 2.46 -68.24
CA SER A 42 -26.86 1.75 -68.26
C SER A 42 -26.88 0.37 -67.60
N LEU A 43 -25.76 -0.11 -67.04
CA LEU A 43 -25.64 -1.46 -66.49
C LEU A 43 -25.94 -1.49 -64.97
N SER A 44 -26.55 -2.56 -64.50
CA SER A 44 -26.62 -2.84 -63.05
C SER A 44 -25.22 -3.15 -62.49
N LEU A 45 -24.99 -2.96 -61.19
CA LEU A 45 -23.68 -3.19 -60.56
C LEU A 45 -23.12 -4.61 -60.80
N LYS A 46 -24.00 -5.62 -60.84
CA LYS A 46 -23.62 -7.01 -61.12
C LYS A 46 -23.20 -7.21 -62.57
N GLU A 47 -23.88 -6.58 -63.51
CA GLU A 47 -23.53 -6.63 -64.94
C GLU A 47 -22.26 -5.82 -65.21
N LEU A 48 -22.09 -4.69 -64.52
CA LEU A 48 -20.91 -3.84 -64.58
C LEU A 48 -19.65 -4.61 -64.16
N GLU A 49 -19.74 -5.40 -63.09
CA GLU A 49 -18.65 -6.26 -62.63
C GLU A 49 -18.33 -7.38 -63.62
N GLN A 50 -19.36 -8.09 -64.11
CA GLN A 50 -19.19 -9.19 -65.07
C GLN A 50 -18.59 -8.73 -66.39
N GLN A 51 -18.97 -7.53 -66.85
CA GLN A 51 -18.52 -6.98 -68.12
C GLN A 51 -17.26 -6.11 -67.98
N PHE A 52 -16.72 -5.92 -66.78
CA PHE A 52 -15.61 -5.00 -66.54
C PHE A 52 -14.39 -5.28 -67.43
N SER A 53 -14.01 -6.55 -67.58
CA SER A 53 -12.87 -6.97 -68.41
C SER A 53 -13.11 -6.82 -69.92
N SER A 54 -14.36 -6.58 -70.34
CA SER A 54 -14.69 -6.37 -71.75
C SER A 54 -14.56 -4.92 -72.20
N PHE A 55 -14.39 -3.98 -71.27
CA PHE A 55 -14.19 -2.57 -71.59
C PHE A 55 -12.76 -2.33 -72.08
N THR A 56 -12.64 -1.61 -73.20
CA THR A 56 -11.36 -1.26 -73.83
C THR A 56 -11.09 0.25 -73.84
N ASP A 57 -12.14 1.07 -73.75
CA ASP A 57 -12.02 2.54 -73.72
C ASP A 57 -11.70 3.02 -72.29
N ALA A 58 -10.67 3.85 -72.17
CA ALA A 58 -10.14 4.37 -70.91
C ALA A 58 -11.22 5.00 -70.02
N TYR A 59 -12.13 5.80 -70.60
CA TYR A 59 -13.21 6.44 -69.84
C TYR A 59 -14.17 5.39 -69.26
N ASN A 60 -14.51 4.35 -70.03
CA ASN A 60 -15.40 3.30 -69.57
C ASN A 60 -14.78 2.45 -68.46
N ILE A 61 -13.48 2.12 -68.57
CA ILE A 61 -12.75 1.38 -67.53
C ILE A 61 -12.70 2.22 -66.25
N SER A 62 -12.31 3.49 -66.33
CA SER A 62 -12.23 4.36 -65.16
C SER A 62 -13.59 4.63 -64.51
N SER A 63 -14.61 4.98 -65.31
CA SER A 63 -15.95 5.24 -64.77
C SER A 63 -16.59 3.99 -64.15
N ALA A 64 -16.48 2.82 -64.80
CA ALA A 64 -16.99 1.57 -64.24
C ALA A 64 -16.22 1.16 -62.97
N GLY A 65 -14.89 1.35 -62.97
CA GLY A 65 -14.04 1.03 -61.82
C GLY A 65 -14.41 1.89 -60.61
N GLN A 66 -14.60 3.19 -60.80
CA GLN A 66 -15.07 4.10 -59.75
C GLN A 66 -16.43 3.68 -59.18
N GLN A 67 -17.40 3.31 -60.03
CA GLN A 67 -18.73 2.89 -59.59
C GLN A 67 -18.69 1.58 -58.80
N LEU A 68 -17.97 0.57 -59.29
CA LEU A 68 -17.78 -0.70 -58.59
C LEU A 68 -17.08 -0.50 -57.25
N ALA A 69 -16.02 0.31 -57.22
CA ALA A 69 -15.29 0.61 -56.00
C ALA A 69 -16.17 1.29 -54.95
N ASN A 70 -16.97 2.28 -55.34
CA ASN A 70 -17.91 2.96 -54.43
C ASN A 70 -18.97 1.99 -53.88
N SER A 71 -19.51 1.09 -54.71
CA SER A 71 -20.46 0.07 -54.28
C SER A 71 -19.82 -0.90 -53.26
N TYR A 72 -18.61 -1.39 -53.56
CA TYR A 72 -17.89 -2.26 -52.64
C TYR A 72 -17.49 -1.57 -51.33
N LEU A 73 -17.16 -0.28 -51.40
CA LEU A 73 -16.90 0.53 -50.21
C LEU A 73 -18.14 0.61 -49.30
N GLN A 74 -19.33 0.83 -49.87
CA GLN A 74 -20.59 0.85 -49.11
C GLN A 74 -20.93 -0.51 -48.46
N GLN A 75 -20.48 -1.61 -49.06
CA GLN A 75 -20.65 -2.96 -48.54
C GLN A 75 -19.60 -3.34 -47.48
N GLY A 76 -18.60 -2.49 -47.22
CA GLY A 76 -17.48 -2.80 -46.32
C GLY A 76 -16.42 -3.72 -46.93
N GLU A 77 -16.48 -4.00 -48.24
CA GLU A 77 -15.56 -4.85 -48.98
C GLU A 77 -14.32 -4.05 -49.43
N TYR A 78 -13.54 -3.58 -48.45
CA TYR A 78 -12.45 -2.62 -48.66
C TYR A 78 -11.38 -3.09 -49.66
N LYS A 79 -11.03 -4.38 -49.66
CA LYS A 79 -10.02 -4.92 -50.59
C LYS A 79 -10.47 -4.84 -52.05
N LYS A 80 -11.73 -5.20 -52.32
CA LYS A 80 -12.32 -5.10 -53.66
C LYS A 80 -12.48 -3.65 -54.09
N ALA A 81 -12.90 -2.78 -53.16
CA ALA A 81 -12.99 -1.36 -53.43
C ALA A 81 -11.63 -0.77 -53.85
N ALA A 82 -10.54 -1.12 -53.14
CA ALA A 82 -9.19 -0.71 -53.50
C ALA A 82 -8.80 -1.17 -54.92
N GLU A 83 -9.02 -2.45 -55.24
CA GLU A 83 -8.69 -3.03 -56.55
C GLU A 83 -9.37 -2.29 -57.70
N TYR A 84 -10.67 -1.98 -57.58
CA TYR A 84 -11.40 -1.28 -58.62
C TYR A 84 -11.03 0.21 -58.72
N PHE A 85 -10.68 0.86 -57.61
CA PHE A 85 -10.12 2.21 -57.67
C PHE A 85 -8.73 2.24 -58.32
N GLU A 86 -7.87 1.26 -58.07
CA GLU A 86 -6.57 1.15 -58.74
C GLU A 86 -6.73 0.94 -60.25
N LYS A 87 -7.62 0.02 -60.65
CA LYS A 87 -7.97 -0.18 -62.06
C LYS A 87 -8.52 1.10 -62.69
N SER A 88 -9.34 1.85 -61.96
CA SER A 88 -9.87 3.12 -62.44
C SER A 88 -8.77 4.15 -62.69
N LEU A 89 -7.84 4.29 -61.75
CA LEU A 89 -6.72 5.23 -61.85
C LEU A 89 -5.73 4.82 -62.95
N ALA A 90 -5.48 3.52 -63.13
CA ALA A 90 -4.53 3.02 -64.12
C ALA A 90 -4.97 3.25 -65.57
N ALA A 91 -6.29 3.35 -65.81
CA ALA A 91 -6.83 3.61 -67.14
C ALA A 91 -6.80 5.09 -67.55
N GLU A 92 -6.55 6.03 -66.61
CA GLU A 92 -6.40 7.48 -66.87
C GLU A 92 -7.55 8.12 -67.67
N GLY A 93 -8.76 7.55 -67.61
CA GLY A 93 -9.90 7.99 -68.43
C GLY A 93 -10.76 9.11 -67.83
N LEU A 94 -10.55 9.48 -66.56
CA LEU A 94 -11.34 10.51 -65.86
C LEU A 94 -10.56 11.82 -65.74
N ALA A 95 -11.29 12.91 -65.51
CA ALA A 95 -10.70 14.22 -65.26
C ALA A 95 -9.84 14.22 -64.00
N ASP A 96 -8.80 15.07 -63.96
CA ASP A 96 -7.85 15.15 -62.86
C ASP A 96 -8.53 15.36 -61.50
N ALA A 97 -9.55 16.22 -61.43
CA ALA A 97 -10.32 16.45 -60.21
C ALA A 97 -10.99 15.18 -59.67
N VAL A 98 -11.49 14.31 -60.57
CA VAL A 98 -12.12 13.03 -60.19
C VAL A 98 -11.06 12.03 -59.75
N ASN A 99 -9.93 11.95 -60.49
CA ASN A 99 -8.80 11.09 -60.09
C ASN A 99 -8.24 11.49 -58.71
N GLN A 100 -8.22 12.78 -58.39
CA GLN A 100 -7.83 13.28 -57.07
C GLN A 100 -8.77 12.81 -55.95
N GLN A 101 -10.09 12.84 -56.19
CA GLN A 101 -11.06 12.28 -55.26
C GLN A 101 -10.90 10.77 -55.09
N ILE A 102 -10.63 10.04 -56.17
CA ILE A 102 -10.37 8.59 -56.12
C ILE A 102 -9.12 8.29 -55.31
N LEU A 103 -8.01 9.03 -55.51
CA LEU A 103 -6.79 8.88 -54.72
C LEU A 103 -7.03 9.12 -53.23
N LEU A 104 -7.83 10.15 -52.87
CA LEU A 104 -8.22 10.41 -51.48
C LEU A 104 -9.00 9.23 -50.89
N GLN A 105 -10.03 8.72 -51.59
CA GLN A 105 -10.81 7.57 -51.12
C GLN A 105 -9.95 6.31 -51.00
N LEU A 106 -9.11 6.04 -51.99
CA LEU A 106 -8.19 4.90 -51.99
C LEU A 106 -7.20 4.97 -50.81
N SER A 107 -6.66 6.16 -50.50
CA SER A 107 -5.78 6.32 -49.34
C SER A 107 -6.46 5.99 -48.01
N LYS A 108 -7.73 6.40 -47.84
CA LYS A 108 -8.54 6.08 -46.64
C LYS A 108 -8.81 4.58 -46.56
N ILE A 109 -9.10 3.94 -47.69
CA ILE A 109 -9.27 2.49 -47.77
C ILE A 109 -7.97 1.78 -47.35
N TYR A 110 -6.81 2.23 -47.83
CA TYR A 110 -5.53 1.65 -47.42
C TYR A 110 -5.24 1.82 -45.93
N LEU A 111 -5.59 2.96 -45.33
CA LEU A 111 -5.53 3.15 -43.88
C LEU A 111 -6.43 2.15 -43.13
N LEU A 112 -7.67 1.94 -43.59
CA LEU A 112 -8.61 0.97 -43.00
C LEU A 112 -8.11 -0.47 -43.12
N LEU A 113 -7.45 -0.79 -44.23
CA LEU A 113 -6.81 -2.08 -44.46
C LEU A 113 -5.47 -2.23 -43.71
N THR A 114 -5.03 -1.21 -42.99
CA THR A 114 -3.71 -1.13 -42.33
C THR A 114 -2.51 -1.26 -43.28
N ASP A 115 -2.73 -1.06 -44.58
CA ASP A 115 -1.66 -0.99 -45.59
C ASP A 115 -1.12 0.44 -45.65
N TYR A 116 -0.42 0.83 -44.58
CA TYR A 116 0.09 2.18 -44.41
C TYR A 116 1.09 2.58 -45.50
N LYS A 117 1.83 1.61 -46.05
CA LYS A 117 2.77 1.84 -47.14
C LYS A 117 2.04 2.26 -48.41
N GLN A 118 0.99 1.52 -48.80
CA GLN A 118 0.19 1.90 -49.97
C GLN A 118 -0.61 3.18 -49.73
N ALA A 119 -1.06 3.42 -48.49
CA ALA A 119 -1.67 4.69 -48.12
C ALA A 119 -0.73 5.87 -48.39
N LEU A 120 0.53 5.82 -47.91
CA LEU A 120 1.51 6.89 -48.15
C LEU A 120 1.82 7.08 -49.63
N ILE A 121 2.05 6.01 -50.39
CA ILE A 121 2.29 6.09 -51.83
C ILE A 121 1.10 6.77 -52.53
N THR A 122 -0.12 6.40 -52.15
CA THR A 122 -1.34 6.97 -52.72
C THR A 122 -1.53 8.43 -52.33
N LEU A 123 -1.20 8.81 -51.09
CA LEU A 123 -1.25 10.20 -50.62
C LEU A 123 -0.23 11.09 -51.31
N GLU A 124 0.98 10.61 -51.58
CA GLU A 124 1.97 11.37 -52.35
C GLU A 124 1.51 11.59 -53.80
N ARG A 125 0.85 10.59 -54.40
CA ARG A 125 0.19 10.77 -55.70
C ARG A 125 -0.93 11.82 -55.64
N ALA A 126 -1.72 11.84 -54.56
CA ALA A 126 -2.79 12.82 -54.37
C ALA A 126 -2.25 14.26 -54.19
N LYS A 127 -1.11 14.41 -53.51
CA LYS A 127 -0.46 15.71 -53.32
C LYS A 127 0.17 16.26 -54.60
N LYS A 128 0.45 15.39 -55.58
CA LYS A 128 1.09 15.77 -56.84
C LYS A 128 0.29 16.85 -57.55
N ASN A 129 0.96 17.93 -57.93
CA ASN A 129 0.42 19.10 -58.63
C ASN A 129 -0.53 20.00 -57.79
N LEU A 130 -0.63 19.79 -56.48
CA LEU A 130 -1.33 20.74 -55.60
C LEU A 130 -0.40 21.91 -55.25
N THR A 131 -0.89 23.14 -55.43
CA THR A 131 -0.19 24.36 -55.00
C THR A 131 -0.18 24.50 -53.48
N GLU A 132 -1.26 24.05 -52.83
CA GLU A 132 -1.38 23.95 -51.39
C GLU A 132 -1.99 22.61 -51.00
N VAL A 133 -1.38 21.91 -50.04
CA VAL A 133 -1.87 20.63 -49.56
C VAL A 133 -3.05 20.85 -48.61
N PRO A 134 -4.26 20.31 -48.89
CA PRO A 134 -5.39 20.34 -47.97
C PRO A 134 -5.07 19.68 -46.63
N PHE A 135 -5.65 20.19 -45.55
CA PHE A 135 -5.41 19.69 -44.19
C PHE A 135 -5.74 18.20 -44.05
N GLU A 136 -6.78 17.73 -44.74
CA GLU A 136 -7.18 16.32 -44.74
C GLU A 136 -6.06 15.40 -45.26
N LEU A 137 -5.38 15.77 -46.36
CA LEU A 137 -4.25 14.99 -46.87
C LEU A 137 -3.06 15.00 -45.91
N THR A 138 -2.84 16.11 -45.21
CA THR A 138 -1.82 16.21 -44.15
C THR A 138 -2.12 15.25 -43.00
N ILE A 139 -3.35 15.23 -42.48
CA ILE A 139 -3.76 14.33 -41.40
C ILE A 139 -3.70 12.86 -41.82
N LEU A 140 -4.18 12.51 -43.01
CA LEU A 140 -4.12 11.13 -43.51
C LEU A 140 -2.66 10.65 -43.66
N THR A 141 -1.75 11.54 -44.06
CA THR A 141 -0.30 11.23 -44.13
C THR A 141 0.24 10.92 -42.73
N ALA A 142 -0.05 11.78 -41.76
CA ALA A 142 0.40 11.57 -40.38
C ALA A 142 -0.22 10.33 -39.72
N GLN A 143 -1.46 9.98 -40.06
CA GLN A 143 -2.09 8.72 -39.64
C GLN A 143 -1.37 7.50 -40.21
N ALA A 144 -1.00 7.53 -41.50
CA ALA A 144 -0.25 6.45 -42.12
C ALA A 144 1.16 6.31 -41.52
N GLN A 145 1.85 7.44 -41.28
CA GLN A 145 3.14 7.48 -40.58
C GLN A 145 3.04 6.90 -39.17
N TYR A 146 2.00 7.27 -38.42
CA TYR A 146 1.72 6.69 -37.10
C TYR A 146 1.55 5.18 -37.17
N GLY A 147 0.76 4.67 -38.13
CA GLY A 147 0.59 3.23 -38.35
C GLY A 147 1.89 2.50 -38.66
N MET A 148 2.83 3.16 -39.34
CA MET A 148 4.18 2.65 -39.60
C MET A 148 5.16 2.82 -38.43
N SER A 149 4.73 3.40 -37.30
CA SER A 149 5.61 3.83 -36.20
C SER A 149 6.68 4.85 -36.62
N ASP A 150 6.48 5.55 -37.73
CA ASP A 150 7.32 6.67 -38.16
C ASP A 150 6.92 7.94 -37.42
N TYR A 151 7.28 8.00 -36.15
CA TYR A 151 6.91 9.11 -35.28
C TYR A 151 7.63 10.42 -35.66
N LEU A 152 8.85 10.34 -36.22
CA LEU A 152 9.57 11.52 -36.70
C LEU A 152 8.87 12.14 -37.92
N GLY A 153 8.40 11.32 -38.85
CA GLY A 153 7.62 11.79 -40.00
C GLY A 153 6.34 12.53 -39.63
N ILE A 154 5.71 12.17 -38.49
CA ILE A 154 4.53 12.89 -37.98
C ILE A 154 4.88 14.35 -37.66
N SER A 155 5.96 14.61 -36.93
CA SER A 155 6.41 15.98 -36.64
C SER A 155 6.72 16.75 -37.92
N GLU A 156 7.48 16.14 -38.84
CA GLU A 156 7.86 16.76 -40.13
C GLU A 156 6.64 17.13 -40.97
N THR A 157 5.56 16.35 -40.88
CA THR A 157 4.33 16.56 -41.64
C THR A 157 3.40 17.57 -40.98
N LEU A 158 3.24 17.48 -39.66
CA LEU A 158 2.21 18.22 -38.94
C LEU A 158 2.69 19.59 -38.44
N GLU A 159 3.95 19.76 -38.06
CA GLU A 159 4.44 21.03 -37.51
C GLU A 159 4.36 22.18 -38.53
N PRO A 160 4.79 22.03 -39.80
CA PRO A 160 4.63 23.10 -40.78
C PRO A 160 3.15 23.44 -41.04
N ALA A 161 2.27 22.44 -40.99
CA ALA A 161 0.84 22.64 -41.15
C ALA A 161 0.22 23.38 -39.95
N PHE A 162 0.74 23.14 -38.75
CA PHE A 162 0.37 23.87 -37.54
C PHE A 162 0.81 25.34 -37.61
N GLU A 163 2.07 25.60 -37.97
CA GLU A 163 2.65 26.94 -37.98
C GLU A 163 2.09 27.82 -39.10
N LYS A 164 1.85 27.26 -40.29
CA LYS A 164 1.37 28.02 -41.46
C LYS A 164 -0.11 28.40 -41.33
N ARG A 165 -0.92 27.60 -40.62
CA ARG A 165 -2.37 27.78 -40.53
C ARG A 165 -2.74 28.57 -39.28
N GLN A 166 -2.96 29.88 -39.44
CA GLN A 166 -3.22 30.80 -38.32
C GLN A 166 -4.51 30.51 -37.54
N GLN A 167 -5.49 29.80 -38.12
CA GLN A 167 -6.75 29.46 -37.45
C GLN A 167 -7.21 28.05 -37.80
N LEU A 168 -6.59 27.04 -37.20
CA LEU A 168 -7.15 25.69 -37.17
C LEU A 168 -8.41 25.69 -36.31
N ASN A 169 -9.46 25.02 -36.79
CA ASN A 169 -10.69 24.83 -36.02
C ASN A 169 -10.51 23.71 -34.97
N GLU A 170 -11.46 23.63 -34.04
CA GLU A 170 -11.42 22.66 -32.94
C GLU A 170 -11.25 21.20 -33.41
N SER A 171 -11.95 20.80 -34.47
CA SER A 171 -11.86 19.45 -35.03
C SER A 171 -10.46 19.14 -35.57
N GLN A 172 -9.85 20.10 -36.26
CA GLN A 172 -8.51 19.97 -36.81
C GLN A 172 -7.46 19.88 -35.70
N LEU A 173 -7.57 20.72 -34.67
CA LEU A 173 -6.70 20.69 -33.50
C LEU A 173 -6.84 19.36 -32.74
N LYS A 174 -8.06 18.83 -32.55
CA LYS A 174 -8.27 17.51 -31.93
C LYS A 174 -7.60 16.37 -32.70
N GLN A 175 -7.67 16.39 -34.05
CA GLN A 175 -7.01 15.39 -34.89
C GLN A 175 -5.49 15.42 -34.72
N MET A 176 -4.89 16.62 -34.72
CA MET A 176 -3.45 16.78 -34.47
C MET A 176 -3.06 16.37 -33.05
N LEU A 177 -3.87 16.76 -32.05
CA LEU A 177 -3.64 16.39 -30.65
C LEU A 177 -3.59 14.88 -30.47
N ALA A 178 -4.54 14.14 -31.06
CA ALA A 178 -4.57 12.69 -30.97
C ALA A 178 -3.30 12.05 -31.54
N LEU A 179 -2.82 12.53 -32.70
CA LEU A 179 -1.59 12.03 -33.32
C LEU A 179 -0.36 12.37 -32.50
N TYR A 180 -0.21 13.60 -32.03
CA TYR A 180 0.94 14.01 -31.21
C TYR A 180 0.97 13.33 -29.85
N HIS A 181 -0.16 13.25 -29.16
CA HIS A 181 -0.25 12.58 -27.86
C HIS A 181 0.14 11.11 -27.97
N ASN A 182 -0.42 10.40 -28.94
CA ASN A 182 -0.20 8.95 -29.10
C ASN A 182 1.20 8.61 -29.63
N SER A 183 1.89 9.56 -30.27
CA SER A 183 3.29 9.44 -30.70
C SER A 183 4.28 10.03 -29.70
N SER A 184 3.84 10.37 -28.48
CA SER A 184 4.67 10.96 -27.41
C SER A 184 5.29 12.33 -27.72
N HIS A 185 4.76 13.07 -28.72
CA HIS A 185 5.11 14.47 -28.98
C HIS A 185 4.40 15.40 -27.99
N TYR A 186 4.72 15.24 -26.70
CA TYR A 186 4.03 15.96 -25.62
C TYR A 186 4.21 17.48 -25.68
N HIS A 187 5.36 17.95 -26.14
CA HIS A 187 5.61 19.39 -26.28
C HIS A 187 4.68 20.04 -27.33
N LEU A 188 4.41 19.36 -28.45
CA LEU A 188 3.45 19.81 -29.46
C LEU A 188 2.01 19.66 -28.96
N SER A 189 1.71 18.56 -28.28
CA SER A 189 0.41 18.34 -27.66
C SER A 189 0.03 19.46 -26.69
N ILE A 190 1.00 19.97 -25.90
CA ILE A 190 0.83 21.14 -25.05
C ILE A 190 0.49 22.39 -25.86
N LYS A 191 1.22 22.69 -26.96
CA LYS A 191 0.93 23.84 -27.83
C LYS A 191 -0.50 23.77 -28.40
N ILE A 192 -0.91 22.59 -28.87
CA ILE A 192 -2.26 22.36 -29.38
C ILE A 192 -3.33 22.60 -28.30
N LEU A 193 -3.13 22.02 -27.11
CA LEU A 193 -4.06 22.20 -25.99
C LEU A 193 -4.12 23.65 -25.50
N GLN A 194 -3.01 24.38 -25.53
CA GLN A 194 -3.00 25.81 -25.24
C GLN A 194 -3.83 26.61 -26.26
N GLN A 195 -3.74 26.28 -27.55
CA GLN A 195 -4.58 26.91 -28.58
C GLN A 195 -6.05 26.53 -28.43
N LEU A 196 -6.36 25.26 -28.15
CA LEU A 196 -7.71 24.82 -27.83
C LEU A 196 -8.30 25.58 -26.64
N LEU A 197 -7.51 25.81 -25.57
CA LEU A 197 -7.93 26.57 -24.40
C LEU A 197 -8.07 28.08 -24.66
N GLN A 198 -7.34 28.63 -25.64
CA GLN A 198 -7.55 30.01 -26.09
C GLN A 198 -8.89 30.16 -26.83
N GLN A 199 -9.29 29.15 -27.59
CA GLN A 199 -10.54 29.15 -28.36
C GLN A 199 -11.77 28.73 -27.53
N HIS A 200 -11.58 27.76 -26.63
CA HIS A 200 -12.64 27.03 -25.92
C HIS A 200 -12.26 26.86 -24.44
N SER A 201 -12.14 27.98 -23.73
CA SER A 201 -11.62 28.01 -22.35
C SER A 201 -12.56 27.36 -21.31
N ASP A 202 -13.82 27.14 -21.67
CA ASP A 202 -14.90 26.56 -20.87
C ASP A 202 -14.94 25.02 -20.90
N VAL A 203 -14.20 24.39 -21.82
CA VAL A 203 -14.17 22.94 -21.97
C VAL A 203 -13.21 22.31 -20.96
N SER A 204 -13.76 21.62 -19.95
CA SER A 204 -12.99 20.99 -18.85
C SER A 204 -11.99 19.93 -19.34
N ASP A 205 -12.36 19.16 -20.36
CA ASP A 205 -11.52 18.08 -20.89
C ASP A 205 -10.15 18.57 -21.37
N TYR A 206 -10.05 19.80 -21.90
CA TYR A 206 -8.76 20.35 -22.35
C TYR A 206 -7.84 20.69 -21.19
N TRP A 207 -8.39 21.26 -20.12
CA TRP A 207 -7.62 21.50 -18.89
C TRP A 207 -7.09 20.19 -18.32
N LEU A 208 -7.95 19.16 -18.22
CA LEU A 208 -7.57 17.86 -17.67
C LEU A 208 -6.54 17.13 -18.55
N GLN A 209 -6.69 17.15 -19.87
CA GLN A 209 -5.71 16.58 -20.78
C GLN A 209 -4.36 17.30 -20.69
N LEU A 210 -4.36 18.62 -20.61
CA LEU A 210 -3.13 19.41 -20.45
C LEU A 210 -2.44 19.08 -19.12
N THR A 211 -3.19 19.03 -18.02
CA THR A 211 -2.69 18.59 -16.71
C THR A 211 -2.11 17.17 -16.78
N SER A 212 -2.79 16.23 -17.45
CA SER A 212 -2.31 14.85 -17.62
C SER A 212 -0.98 14.80 -18.37
N ILE A 213 -0.82 15.58 -19.44
CA ILE A 213 0.44 15.63 -20.21
C ILE A 213 1.59 16.22 -19.37
N TYR A 214 1.31 17.22 -18.52
CA TYR A 214 2.31 17.72 -17.57
C TYR A 214 2.69 16.65 -16.53
N LEU A 215 1.71 15.91 -16.01
CA LEU A 215 1.96 14.81 -15.06
C LEU A 215 2.82 13.69 -15.67
N MET A 216 2.55 13.26 -16.91
CA MET A 216 3.36 12.25 -17.61
C MET A 216 4.83 12.66 -17.76
N GLN A 217 5.10 13.97 -17.80
CA GLN A 217 6.45 14.53 -17.88
C GLN A 217 7.04 14.89 -16.50
N ASN A 218 6.39 14.48 -15.40
CA ASN A 218 6.75 14.84 -14.02
C ASN A 218 6.80 16.36 -13.76
N GLN A 219 6.09 17.15 -14.57
CA GLN A 219 6.00 18.60 -14.43
C GLN A 219 4.86 18.98 -13.47
N TYR A 220 4.98 18.57 -12.20
CA TYR A 220 3.94 18.74 -11.18
C TYR A 220 3.54 20.21 -10.97
N LYS A 221 4.50 21.14 -11.08
CA LYS A 221 4.22 22.57 -10.96
C LYS A 221 3.32 23.05 -12.10
N ASN A 222 3.64 22.69 -13.33
CA ASN A 222 2.85 23.10 -14.49
C ASN A 222 1.45 22.48 -14.44
N ALA A 223 1.36 21.20 -14.04
CA ALA A 223 0.09 20.52 -13.83
C ALA A 223 -0.80 21.24 -12.79
N LEU A 224 -0.21 21.64 -11.66
CA LEU A 224 -0.89 22.44 -10.63
C LEU A 224 -1.34 23.80 -11.19
N ASP A 225 -0.44 24.54 -11.84
CA ASP A 225 -0.72 25.88 -12.36
C ASP A 225 -1.91 25.86 -13.34
N GLN A 226 -2.00 24.85 -14.21
CA GLN A 226 -3.14 24.71 -15.14
C GLN A 226 -4.45 24.37 -14.43
N LEU A 227 -4.44 23.37 -13.54
CA LEU A 227 -5.68 22.91 -12.91
C LEU A 227 -6.20 23.91 -11.87
N ALA A 228 -5.30 24.64 -11.20
CA ALA A 228 -5.65 25.77 -10.33
C ALA A 228 -6.25 26.94 -11.14
N LEU A 229 -5.70 27.26 -12.32
CA LEU A 229 -6.26 28.28 -13.20
C LEU A 229 -7.68 27.90 -13.69
N ALA A 230 -7.88 26.65 -14.08
CA ALA A 230 -9.20 26.13 -14.45
C ALA A 230 -10.21 26.27 -13.29
N ARG A 231 -9.79 25.94 -12.06
CA ARG A 231 -10.62 26.14 -10.85
C ARG A 231 -10.94 27.63 -10.63
N GLN A 232 -9.97 28.52 -10.78
CA GLN A 232 -10.17 29.98 -10.66
C GLN A 232 -11.17 30.50 -11.71
N LYS A 233 -11.16 29.92 -12.91
CA LYS A 233 -12.12 30.19 -13.99
C LYS A 233 -13.50 29.58 -13.78
N LYS A 234 -13.74 28.91 -12.63
CA LYS A 234 -15.00 28.24 -12.29
C LYS A 234 -15.39 27.15 -13.28
N ILE A 235 -14.40 26.49 -13.89
CA ILE A 235 -14.63 25.29 -14.69
C ILE A 235 -15.18 24.20 -13.77
N TYR A 236 -16.24 23.53 -14.22
CA TYR A 236 -16.85 22.45 -13.46
C TYR A 236 -15.88 21.27 -13.30
N PHE A 237 -15.68 20.85 -12.05
CA PHE A 237 -14.83 19.71 -11.68
C PHE A 237 -15.67 18.63 -11.02
N ARG A 238 -15.36 17.37 -11.32
CA ARG A 238 -15.88 16.23 -10.57
C ARG A 238 -15.08 16.06 -9.27
N GLU A 239 -15.58 15.23 -8.37
CA GLU A 239 -14.88 14.83 -7.14
C GLU A 239 -13.43 14.40 -7.42
N SER A 240 -13.20 13.57 -8.44
CA SER A 240 -11.85 13.12 -8.83
C SER A 240 -10.92 14.26 -9.25
N ASP A 241 -11.45 15.28 -9.90
CA ASP A 241 -10.66 16.39 -10.44
C ASP A 241 -10.26 17.36 -9.31
N LEU A 242 -11.15 17.57 -8.33
CA LEU A 242 -10.86 18.30 -7.10
C LEU A 242 -9.81 17.56 -6.25
N LEU A 243 -9.93 16.24 -6.12
CA LEU A 243 -8.94 15.44 -5.40
C LEU A 243 -7.57 15.46 -6.09
N LEU A 244 -7.54 15.40 -7.42
CA LEU A 244 -6.32 15.57 -8.19
C LEU A 244 -5.67 16.94 -7.92
N LEU A 245 -6.46 18.02 -7.91
CA LEU A 245 -5.95 19.36 -7.60
C LEU A 245 -5.39 19.45 -6.17
N THR A 246 -6.09 18.86 -5.19
CA THR A 246 -5.59 18.74 -3.81
C THR A 246 -4.24 18.00 -3.75
N ASP A 247 -4.10 16.89 -4.48
CA ASP A 247 -2.85 16.11 -4.50
C ASP A 247 -1.72 16.86 -5.22
N LEU A 248 -2.04 17.62 -6.27
CA LEU A 248 -1.08 18.50 -6.94
C LEU A 248 -0.55 19.58 -6.00
N TYR A 249 -1.39 20.18 -5.15
CA TYR A 249 -0.92 21.10 -4.11
C TYR A 249 0.05 20.40 -3.15
N LEU A 250 -0.26 19.19 -2.71
CA LEU A 250 0.62 18.41 -1.84
C LEU A 250 1.96 18.10 -2.51
N LEU A 251 1.96 17.61 -3.75
CA LEU A 251 3.18 17.30 -4.53
C LEU A 251 4.07 18.53 -4.74
N ASN A 252 3.47 19.72 -4.81
CA ASN A 252 4.18 20.99 -4.92
C ASN A 252 4.51 21.63 -3.55
N LYS A 253 4.47 20.84 -2.46
CA LYS A 253 4.83 21.29 -1.09
C LYS A 253 3.95 22.44 -0.58
N ALA A 254 2.69 22.48 -1.02
CA ALA A 254 1.68 23.46 -0.64
C ALA A 254 0.47 22.77 0.05
N PRO A 255 0.68 21.98 1.12
CA PRO A 255 -0.39 21.18 1.74
C PRO A 255 -1.53 22.03 2.32
N GLU A 256 -1.24 23.25 2.79
CA GLU A 256 -2.25 24.18 3.32
C GLU A 256 -3.28 24.56 2.26
N GLN A 257 -2.83 24.88 1.05
CA GLN A 257 -3.68 25.22 -0.08
C GLN A 257 -4.53 24.03 -0.53
N GLY A 258 -3.93 22.83 -0.56
CA GLY A 258 -4.64 21.59 -0.84
C GLY A 258 -5.72 21.29 0.19
N ALA A 259 -5.43 21.53 1.48
CA ALA A 259 -6.38 21.35 2.57
C ALA A 259 -7.55 22.34 2.48
N LYS A 260 -7.27 23.64 2.25
CA LYS A 260 -8.31 24.66 2.07
C LYS A 260 -9.24 24.33 0.91
N LEU A 261 -8.68 23.91 -0.23
CA LEU A 261 -9.47 23.51 -1.39
C LEU A 261 -10.42 22.35 -1.05
N LEU A 262 -9.89 21.27 -0.45
CA LEU A 262 -10.69 20.10 -0.12
C LEU A 262 -11.76 20.43 0.93
N GLN A 263 -11.42 21.22 1.93
CA GLN A 263 -12.34 21.67 2.96
C GLN A 263 -13.48 22.50 2.36
N GLN A 264 -13.16 23.48 1.52
CA GLN A 264 -14.16 24.30 0.84
C GLN A 264 -15.06 23.48 -0.08
N ALA A 265 -14.50 22.49 -0.78
CA ALA A 265 -15.29 21.60 -1.63
C ALA A 265 -16.31 20.78 -0.83
N ILE A 266 -15.95 20.34 0.38
CA ILE A 266 -16.88 19.65 1.29
C ILE A 266 -17.92 20.62 1.84
N GLU A 267 -17.50 21.80 2.33
CA GLU A 267 -18.39 22.83 2.89
C GLU A 267 -19.42 23.36 1.88
N ASN A 268 -19.04 23.46 0.61
CA ASN A 268 -19.91 23.88 -0.49
C ASN A 268 -20.80 22.75 -1.04
N ASN A 269 -20.70 21.53 -0.50
CA ASN A 269 -21.36 20.32 -1.02
C ASN A 269 -20.98 19.97 -2.47
N GLU A 270 -19.78 20.35 -2.92
CA GLU A 270 -19.22 19.90 -4.21
C GLU A 270 -18.70 18.46 -4.12
N ILE A 271 -18.30 18.05 -2.92
CA ILE A 271 -17.94 16.68 -2.57
C ILE A 271 -18.67 16.30 -1.28
N GLU A 272 -19.15 15.06 -1.21
CA GLU A 272 -19.79 14.53 -0.02
C GLU A 272 -18.78 14.36 1.14
N ASP A 273 -19.22 14.69 2.35
CA ASP A 273 -18.41 14.59 3.57
C ASP A 273 -18.23 13.12 4.00
N LYS A 274 -17.09 12.53 3.63
CA LYS A 274 -16.73 11.13 3.87
C LYS A 274 -15.54 11.00 4.82
N VAL A 275 -15.48 9.86 5.53
CA VAL A 275 -14.39 9.51 6.46
C VAL A 275 -13.02 9.61 5.79
N GLU A 276 -12.89 9.09 4.57
CA GLU A 276 -11.63 9.08 3.81
C GLU A 276 -11.14 10.49 3.51
N LEU A 277 -12.05 11.43 3.24
CA LEU A 277 -11.73 12.81 2.93
C LEU A 277 -11.38 13.61 4.18
N GLN A 278 -12.06 13.37 5.30
CA GLN A 278 -11.69 13.98 6.58
C GLN A 278 -10.33 13.47 7.07
N ASN A 279 -10.01 12.19 6.85
CA ASN A 279 -8.66 11.67 7.09
C ASN A 279 -7.61 12.31 6.18
N LYS A 280 -7.95 12.56 4.91
CA LYS A 280 -7.07 13.31 3.99
C LYS A 280 -6.86 14.75 4.48
N LEU A 281 -7.91 15.45 4.90
CA LEU A 281 -7.82 16.79 5.49
C LEU A 281 -6.94 16.81 6.74
N PHE A 282 -7.14 15.87 7.67
CA PHE A 282 -6.30 15.71 8.85
C PHE A 282 -4.81 15.63 8.48
N ASN A 283 -4.47 14.76 7.53
CA ASN A 283 -3.09 14.57 7.09
C ASN A 283 -2.51 15.79 6.36
N LEU A 284 -3.32 16.50 5.56
CA LEU A 284 -2.88 17.73 4.88
C LEU A 284 -2.60 18.84 5.89
N TRP A 285 -3.50 19.07 6.85
CA TRP A 285 -3.31 20.07 7.89
C TRP A 285 -2.13 19.74 8.81
N LEU A 286 -1.91 18.46 9.13
CA LEU A 286 -0.75 18.03 9.89
C LEU A 286 0.57 18.34 9.14
N GLN A 287 0.61 18.09 7.83
CA GLN A 287 1.78 18.42 7.00
C GLN A 287 1.99 19.94 6.85
N ALA A 288 0.91 20.71 6.85
CA ALA A 288 0.94 22.18 6.89
C ALA A 288 1.36 22.73 8.27
N ARG A 289 1.49 21.89 9.30
CA ARG A 289 1.75 22.26 10.71
C ARG A 289 0.63 23.10 11.33
N GLU A 290 -0.59 22.87 10.86
CA GLU A 290 -1.80 23.58 11.23
C GLU A 290 -2.63 22.72 12.18
N ASN A 291 -2.12 22.51 13.40
CA ASN A 291 -2.66 21.54 14.37
C ASN A 291 -4.14 21.76 14.70
N LYS A 292 -4.60 23.02 14.78
CA LYS A 292 -6.00 23.34 15.09
C LYS A 292 -6.96 22.79 14.03
N PHE A 293 -6.62 22.97 12.75
CA PHE A 293 -7.41 22.46 11.64
C PHE A 293 -7.31 20.93 11.52
N ALA A 294 -6.13 20.36 11.78
CA ALA A 294 -5.96 18.91 11.85
C ALA A 294 -6.86 18.29 12.93
N ILE A 295 -6.87 18.86 14.13
CA ILE A 295 -7.74 18.42 15.24
C ILE A 295 -9.22 18.43 14.82
N ALA A 296 -9.68 19.52 14.18
CA ALA A 296 -11.06 19.63 13.72
C ALA A 296 -11.42 18.55 12.68
N ALA A 297 -10.55 18.30 11.69
CA ALA A 297 -10.75 17.28 10.68
C ALA A 297 -10.78 15.86 11.28
N ALA A 298 -9.88 15.55 12.21
CA ALA A 298 -9.87 14.26 12.91
C ALA A 298 -11.13 14.07 13.77
N GLN A 299 -11.59 15.11 14.47
CA GLN A 299 -12.84 15.06 15.23
C GLN A 299 -14.03 14.80 14.31
N ARG A 300 -14.10 15.48 13.16
CA ARG A 300 -15.17 15.28 12.19
C ARG A 300 -15.16 13.86 11.62
N SER A 301 -13.98 13.33 11.27
CA SER A 301 -13.82 11.94 10.84
C SER A 301 -14.34 10.94 11.89
N LEU A 302 -13.98 11.13 13.17
CA LEU A 302 -14.42 10.28 14.27
C LEU A 302 -15.92 10.37 14.58
N GLN A 303 -16.58 11.47 14.24
CA GLN A 303 -18.04 11.59 14.29
C GLN A 303 -18.72 10.76 13.20
N LEU A 304 -18.10 10.67 12.02
CA LEU A 304 -18.61 9.88 10.90
C LEU A 304 -18.39 8.38 11.13
N ALA A 305 -17.18 7.98 11.56
CA ALA A 305 -16.89 6.61 11.92
C ALA A 305 -15.82 6.52 13.02
N PRO A 306 -16.01 5.68 14.05
CA PRO A 306 -15.02 5.49 15.09
C PRO A 306 -13.77 4.79 14.53
N ASP A 307 -12.59 5.34 14.81
CA ASP A 307 -11.31 4.75 14.45
C ASP A 307 -10.29 4.92 15.59
N THR A 308 -9.72 3.81 16.06
CA THR A 308 -8.80 3.81 17.22
C THR A 308 -7.47 4.48 16.89
N GLU A 309 -6.93 4.25 15.69
CA GLU A 309 -5.64 4.81 15.30
C GLU A 309 -5.67 6.33 15.17
N LEU A 310 -6.73 6.85 14.54
CA LEU A 310 -6.99 8.28 14.44
C LEU A 310 -7.28 8.87 15.81
N SER A 311 -8.01 8.19 16.69
CA SER A 311 -8.23 8.65 18.08
C SER A 311 -6.92 8.82 18.84
N LEU A 312 -5.99 7.88 18.71
CA LEU A 312 -4.66 7.97 19.32
C LEU A 312 -3.80 9.09 18.72
N SER A 313 -3.97 9.36 17.42
CA SER A 313 -3.27 10.45 16.72
C SER A 313 -3.82 11.81 17.14
N LEU A 314 -5.15 11.95 17.20
CA LEU A 314 -5.84 13.12 17.72
C LEU A 314 -5.46 13.41 19.18
N ALA A 315 -5.48 12.40 20.06
CA ALA A 315 -5.07 12.55 21.44
C ALA A 315 -3.58 12.97 21.58
N GLY A 316 -2.72 12.55 20.66
CA GLY A 316 -1.34 13.04 20.55
C GLY A 316 -1.27 14.54 20.24
N LEU A 317 -2.00 15.02 19.23
CA LEU A 317 -2.05 16.45 18.90
C LEU A 317 -2.70 17.27 20.02
N GLN A 318 -3.76 16.75 20.64
CA GLN A 318 -4.40 17.39 21.78
C GLN A 318 -3.44 17.50 22.98
N MET A 319 -2.56 16.51 23.19
CA MET A 319 -1.48 16.60 24.18
C MET A 319 -0.50 17.73 23.86
N ASP A 320 -0.07 17.84 22.60
CA ASP A 320 0.88 18.88 22.16
C ASP A 320 0.27 20.29 22.30
N GLU A 321 -1.02 20.43 21.99
CA GLU A 321 -1.80 21.67 22.17
C GLU A 321 -2.30 21.89 23.61
N ARG A 322 -1.98 20.98 24.54
CA ARG A 322 -2.38 21.01 25.97
C ARG A 322 -3.90 21.03 26.18
N GLN A 323 -4.67 20.44 25.25
CA GLN A 323 -6.11 20.25 25.32
C GLN A 323 -6.46 19.03 26.19
N TRP A 324 -6.13 19.09 27.48
CA TRP A 324 -6.19 17.93 28.39
C TRP A 324 -7.59 17.34 28.55
N GLN A 325 -8.61 18.19 28.60
CA GLN A 325 -10.00 17.75 28.75
C GLN A 325 -10.48 17.02 27.50
N GLN A 326 -10.21 17.58 26.32
CA GLN A 326 -10.55 16.97 25.04
C GLN A 326 -9.77 15.67 24.82
N MET A 327 -8.47 15.65 25.14
CA MET A 327 -7.63 14.45 25.11
C MET A 327 -8.21 13.32 25.95
N ASN A 328 -8.65 13.63 27.17
CA ASN A 328 -9.27 12.65 28.06
C ASN A 328 -10.57 12.09 27.47
N GLN A 329 -11.44 12.97 26.94
CA GLN A 329 -12.70 12.57 26.30
C GLN A 329 -12.47 11.68 25.07
N THR A 330 -11.55 12.07 24.18
CA THR A 330 -11.16 11.28 23.00
C THR A 330 -10.74 9.87 23.42
N MET A 331 -9.88 9.76 24.43
CA MET A 331 -9.40 8.47 24.90
C MET A 331 -10.48 7.63 25.57
N LEU A 332 -11.33 8.24 26.41
CA LEU A 332 -12.44 7.54 27.04
C LEU A 332 -13.43 6.99 26.01
N GLN A 333 -13.74 7.77 24.97
CA GLN A 333 -14.61 7.35 23.88
C GLN A 333 -14.00 6.19 23.07
N SER A 334 -12.71 6.29 22.71
CA SER A 334 -11.99 5.23 21.98
C SER A 334 -11.93 3.94 22.80
N CYS A 335 -11.77 4.04 24.12
CA CYS A 335 -11.70 2.89 25.03
C CYS A 335 -13.07 2.38 25.52
N THR A 336 -14.19 2.76 24.88
CA THR A 336 -15.50 2.16 25.17
C THR A 336 -15.63 0.72 24.67
N LYS A 337 -14.85 0.37 23.65
CA LYS A 337 -14.72 -0.99 23.10
C LYS A 337 -13.36 -1.58 23.46
N VAL A 338 -13.25 -2.89 23.35
CA VAL A 338 -11.95 -3.57 23.35
C VAL A 338 -11.06 -3.04 22.23
N LEU A 339 -9.77 -2.95 22.48
CA LEU A 339 -8.77 -2.44 21.54
C LEU A 339 -7.90 -3.59 21.04
N GLU A 340 -7.40 -3.49 19.81
CA GLU A 340 -6.30 -4.35 19.38
C GLU A 340 -5.08 -4.15 20.29
N ASP A 341 -4.40 -5.26 20.65
CA ASP A 341 -3.26 -5.30 21.56
C ASP A 341 -2.20 -4.21 21.29
N LYS A 342 -1.93 -3.95 20.01
CA LYS A 342 -0.92 -2.97 19.56
C LYS A 342 -1.24 -1.53 20.00
N TYR A 343 -2.51 -1.21 20.24
CA TYR A 343 -2.98 0.12 20.62
C TYR A 343 -3.13 0.29 22.14
N VAL A 344 -3.35 -0.79 22.89
CA VAL A 344 -3.68 -0.76 24.33
C VAL A 344 -2.65 0.01 25.17
N SER A 345 -1.36 -0.24 24.98
CA SER A 345 -0.31 0.44 25.76
C SER A 345 -0.29 1.94 25.49
N LYS A 346 -0.42 2.36 24.22
CA LYS A 346 -0.44 3.78 23.85
C LYS A 346 -1.71 4.47 24.34
N ALA A 347 -2.86 3.80 24.24
CA ALA A 347 -4.14 4.30 24.73
C ALA A 347 -4.10 4.59 26.25
N ASN A 348 -3.66 3.61 27.03
CA ASN A 348 -3.51 3.75 28.47
C ASN A 348 -2.48 4.82 28.87
N LEU A 349 -1.39 4.97 28.11
CA LEU A 349 -0.41 6.04 28.33
C LEU A 349 -1.05 7.42 28.15
N LEU A 350 -1.72 7.65 27.00
CA LEU A 350 -2.35 8.94 26.69
C LEU A 350 -3.47 9.26 27.69
N LEU A 351 -4.31 8.27 28.01
CA LEU A 351 -5.34 8.43 29.02
C LEU A 351 -4.75 8.80 30.38
N GLY A 352 -3.71 8.09 30.83
CA GLY A 352 -3.06 8.36 32.11
C GLY A 352 -2.41 9.74 32.19
N ILE A 353 -1.77 10.20 31.11
CA ILE A 353 -1.23 11.56 31.02
C ILE A 353 -2.35 12.59 31.14
N SER A 354 -3.45 12.41 30.39
CA SER A 354 -4.59 13.35 30.42
C SER A 354 -5.22 13.43 31.82
N GLN A 355 -5.44 12.30 32.49
CA GLN A 355 -5.98 12.23 33.85
C GLN A 355 -5.09 12.94 34.85
N PHE A 356 -3.77 12.75 34.75
CA PHE A 356 -2.82 13.41 35.64
C PHE A 356 -2.87 14.93 35.47
N LYS A 357 -2.93 15.41 34.23
CA LYS A 357 -3.01 16.84 33.91
C LYS A 357 -4.33 17.48 34.34
N LEU A 358 -5.41 16.69 34.44
CA LEU A 358 -6.69 17.10 35.00
C LEU A 358 -6.77 16.97 36.54
N GLY A 359 -5.72 16.47 37.20
CA GLY A 359 -5.62 16.36 38.65
C GLY A 359 -6.06 15.01 39.23
N ASP A 360 -6.56 14.07 38.42
CA ASP A 360 -6.92 12.72 38.87
C ASP A 360 -5.69 11.82 38.93
N LYS A 361 -4.93 11.94 40.01
CA LYS A 361 -3.68 11.19 40.24
C LYS A 361 -3.91 9.68 40.34
N GLU A 362 -5.01 9.24 40.93
CA GLU A 362 -5.27 7.82 41.16
C GLU A 362 -5.71 7.12 39.87
N ALA A 363 -6.57 7.73 39.05
CA ALA A 363 -6.88 7.20 37.74
C ALA A 363 -5.65 7.23 36.82
N ALA A 364 -4.90 8.33 36.82
CA ALA A 364 -3.67 8.45 36.04
C ALA A 364 -2.68 7.33 36.35
N ARG A 365 -2.44 7.09 37.65
CA ARG A 365 -1.55 6.01 38.11
C ARG A 365 -2.02 4.65 37.57
N ARG A 366 -3.31 4.32 37.68
CA ARG A 366 -3.86 3.04 37.20
C ARG A 366 -3.68 2.88 35.69
N SER A 367 -4.07 3.88 34.90
CA SER A 367 -3.91 3.87 33.44
C SER A 367 -2.43 3.73 33.05
N LEU A 368 -1.52 4.44 33.73
CA LEU A 368 -0.09 4.33 33.45
C LEU A 368 0.48 2.95 33.84
N ILE A 369 -0.01 2.30 34.90
CA ILE A 369 0.36 0.91 35.22
C ILE A 369 -0.11 -0.03 34.11
N ASN A 370 -1.36 0.07 33.68
CA ASN A 370 -1.92 -0.74 32.58
C ASN A 370 -1.07 -0.63 31.31
N ALA A 371 -0.58 0.57 30.98
CA ALA A 371 0.29 0.80 29.83
C ALA A 371 1.63 0.03 29.89
N THR A 372 2.07 -0.39 31.09
CA THR A 372 3.32 -1.15 31.28
C THR A 372 3.17 -2.67 31.12
N LEU A 373 1.94 -3.18 31.16
CA LEU A 373 1.66 -4.63 31.21
C LEU A 373 1.64 -5.29 29.83
N ILE A 374 1.58 -4.49 28.76
CA ILE A 374 1.55 -4.93 27.37
C ILE A 374 2.65 -4.23 26.55
N GLY A 375 3.04 -4.85 25.44
CA GLY A 375 4.05 -4.30 24.53
C GLY A 375 3.65 -2.93 23.98
N GLY A 376 4.65 -2.08 23.72
CA GLY A 376 4.46 -0.75 23.14
C GLY A 376 5.05 0.37 23.99
N SER A 377 4.21 1.24 24.53
CA SER A 377 4.59 2.49 25.21
C SER A 377 4.96 2.32 26.70
N GLY A 378 5.21 1.10 27.17
CA GLY A 378 5.47 0.80 28.58
C GLY A 378 6.68 1.51 29.18
N ASP A 379 7.74 1.76 28.42
CA ASP A 379 8.91 2.53 28.91
C ASP A 379 8.55 3.98 29.21
N LYS A 380 7.79 4.63 28.33
CA LYS A 380 7.29 5.99 28.55
C LYS A 380 6.34 6.04 29.75
N ALA A 381 5.47 5.04 29.89
CA ALA A 381 4.58 4.94 31.04
C ALA A 381 5.35 4.79 32.37
N ARG A 382 6.42 3.99 32.41
CA ARG A 382 7.32 3.90 33.58
C ARG A 382 7.99 5.23 33.92
N GLN A 383 8.40 6.00 32.92
CA GLN A 383 8.96 7.34 33.13
C GLN A 383 7.92 8.27 33.75
N TRP A 384 6.67 8.24 33.26
CA TRP A 384 5.57 9.00 33.85
C TRP A 384 5.23 8.58 35.28
N LEU A 385 5.17 7.28 35.57
CA LEU A 385 4.96 6.78 36.94
C LEU A 385 6.05 7.28 37.90
N LYS A 386 7.32 7.30 37.45
CA LYS A 386 8.42 7.87 38.23
C LYS A 386 8.28 9.38 38.39
N PHE A 387 7.93 10.09 37.32
CA PHE A 387 7.76 11.55 37.32
C PHE A 387 6.66 12.00 38.29
N ILE A 388 5.53 11.29 38.34
CA ILE A 388 4.42 11.61 39.24
C ILE A 388 4.61 11.04 40.66
N GLN A 389 5.75 10.41 40.93
CA GLN A 389 6.07 9.73 42.19
C GLN A 389 4.97 8.74 42.60
N ALA A 390 4.48 7.97 41.63
CA ALA A 390 3.40 7.02 41.86
C ALA A 390 3.78 5.97 42.91
N LYS A 391 2.82 5.62 43.78
CA LYS A 391 2.93 4.42 44.62
C LYS A 391 3.14 3.20 43.72
N PRO A 392 3.99 2.24 44.11
CA PRO A 392 4.19 0.99 43.37
C PRO A 392 2.86 0.30 43.04
N ALA A 393 2.83 -0.43 41.93
CA ALA A 393 1.70 -1.27 41.57
C ALA A 393 1.56 -2.43 42.58
N THR A 394 0.33 -2.73 42.99
CA THR A 394 0.01 -3.93 43.77
C THR A 394 0.03 -5.17 42.88
N LEU A 395 0.13 -6.37 43.47
CA LEU A 395 0.03 -7.61 42.69
C LEU A 395 -1.26 -7.72 41.88
N ASN A 396 -2.38 -7.26 42.44
CA ASN A 396 -3.67 -7.28 41.77
C ASN A 396 -3.65 -6.39 40.53
N GLU A 397 -3.07 -5.19 40.61
CA GLU A 397 -2.94 -4.28 39.47
C GLU A 397 -1.93 -4.75 38.42
N LEU A 398 -1.01 -5.63 38.79
CA LEU A 398 -0.08 -6.27 37.85
C LEU A 398 -0.66 -7.53 37.21
N SER A 399 -1.81 -8.01 37.68
CA SER A 399 -2.42 -9.27 37.24
C SER A 399 -3.29 -9.13 36.00
N GLU A 400 -3.84 -7.94 35.73
CA GLU A 400 -4.79 -7.71 34.66
C GLU A 400 -4.75 -6.25 34.17
N ILE A 401 -4.98 -6.04 32.87
CA ILE A 401 -5.22 -4.72 32.29
C ILE A 401 -6.68 -4.36 32.50
N THR A 402 -6.94 -3.37 33.34
CA THR A 402 -8.31 -2.96 33.71
C THR A 402 -8.86 -1.86 32.79
N LYS A 403 -10.19 -1.71 32.79
CA LYS A 403 -10.90 -0.64 32.09
C LYS A 403 -10.33 0.76 32.41
N PRO A 404 -10.42 1.72 31.47
CA PRO A 404 -11.25 1.65 30.26
C PRO A 404 -10.54 1.01 29.05
N CYS A 405 -9.23 1.18 28.87
CA CYS A 405 -8.54 0.74 27.66
C CYS A 405 -8.02 -0.70 27.80
N ILE A 406 -8.82 -1.69 27.38
CA ILE A 406 -8.51 -3.13 27.52
C ILE A 406 -8.25 -3.80 26.15
N PRO A 407 -7.44 -4.88 26.09
CA PRO A 407 -7.29 -5.71 24.88
C PRO A 407 -8.55 -6.55 24.58
N GLU A 408 -8.62 -7.13 23.38
CA GLU A 408 -9.67 -8.09 22.99
C GLU A 408 -9.68 -9.37 23.84
N ASP A 409 -8.50 -9.84 24.26
CA ASP A 409 -8.35 -10.97 25.18
C ASP A 409 -7.56 -10.54 26.43
N PRO A 410 -8.25 -10.06 27.48
CA PRO A 410 -7.61 -9.71 28.74
C PRO A 410 -6.96 -10.93 29.42
N ASP A 411 -7.51 -12.13 29.21
CA ASP A 411 -7.12 -13.37 29.87
C ASP A 411 -5.78 -13.94 29.37
N VAL A 412 -5.38 -13.63 28.14
CA VAL A 412 -4.04 -13.98 27.60
C VAL A 412 -2.90 -13.25 28.35
N TYR A 413 -3.19 -12.09 28.95
CA TYR A 413 -2.27 -11.36 29.82
C TYR A 413 -2.38 -11.76 31.31
N ILE A 414 -3.42 -12.54 31.66
CA ILE A 414 -3.72 -13.08 33.02
C ILE A 414 -2.94 -14.38 33.35
N GLY A 415 -2.18 -14.93 32.40
CA GLY A 415 -1.49 -16.24 32.54
C GLY A 415 -0.34 -16.35 33.56
N ALA A 416 -0.05 -15.34 34.38
CA ALA A 416 0.97 -15.43 35.43
C ALA A 416 0.43 -15.53 36.86
N ILE A 417 -0.89 -15.39 37.10
CA ILE A 417 -1.47 -15.36 38.47
C ILE A 417 -2.79 -16.18 38.60
N LYS A 418 -3.14 -17.07 37.67
CA LYS A 418 -4.14 -18.13 37.95
C LYS A 418 -3.42 -19.45 38.30
N ILE A 419 -3.04 -19.61 39.57
CA ILE A 419 -2.91 -20.96 40.15
C ILE A 419 -4.34 -21.42 40.42
N ASP A 420 -4.71 -22.47 39.72
CA ASP A 420 -6.04 -23.06 39.66
C ASP A 420 -6.66 -23.22 41.05
N SER A 421 -7.83 -22.59 41.23
CA SER A 421 -8.65 -22.69 42.42
C SER A 421 -9.64 -23.85 42.32
N GLN A 422 -9.31 -24.93 41.60
CA GLN A 422 -10.11 -26.15 41.60
C GLN A 422 -9.21 -27.39 41.55
N THR A 423 -8.75 -27.81 42.71
CA THR A 423 -8.59 -29.24 43.02
C THR A 423 -8.73 -29.44 44.52
N GLN A 424 -9.97 -29.31 44.99
CA GLN A 424 -10.41 -29.96 46.22
C GLN A 424 -10.42 -31.47 45.99
N THR A 425 -9.26 -32.12 46.14
CA THR A 425 -9.21 -33.51 46.61
C THR A 425 -7.82 -33.76 47.17
N SER A 426 -7.78 -34.19 48.45
CA SER A 426 -6.60 -34.57 49.25
C SER A 426 -6.15 -33.57 50.34
N GLN A 427 -7.09 -32.95 51.06
CA GLN A 427 -6.80 -32.29 52.34
C GLN A 427 -6.62 -33.26 53.54
N SER A 428 -6.74 -34.58 53.36
CA SER A 428 -6.58 -35.55 54.46
C SER A 428 -5.14 -36.03 54.71
N ASN A 429 -4.21 -35.87 53.75
CA ASN A 429 -2.83 -36.37 53.92
C ASN A 429 -1.77 -35.29 54.23
N LEU A 430 -2.14 -33.99 54.22
CA LEU A 430 -1.21 -32.88 54.47
C LEU A 430 -1.20 -32.39 55.92
N LYS A 431 -2.19 -32.74 56.75
CA LYS A 431 -2.16 -32.44 58.19
C LYS A 431 -1.11 -33.27 58.93
N ASN A 432 -0.98 -34.56 58.59
CA ASN A 432 0.02 -35.45 59.22
C ASN A 432 1.48 -35.18 58.80
N ILE A 433 1.71 -34.43 57.72
CA ILE A 433 3.06 -34.06 57.28
C ILE A 433 3.49 -32.73 57.93
N LYS A 434 2.54 -31.84 58.25
CA LYS A 434 2.83 -30.53 58.85
C LYS A 434 3.31 -30.61 60.30
N GLU A 435 2.81 -31.57 61.08
CA GLU A 435 3.25 -31.76 62.47
C GLU A 435 4.56 -32.54 62.61
N LYS A 436 5.09 -33.15 61.53
CA LYS A 436 6.34 -33.93 61.57
C LYS A 436 7.57 -33.19 60.99
N LEU A 437 7.40 -31.96 60.48
CA LEU A 437 8.48 -31.21 59.82
C LEU A 437 8.88 -29.89 60.51
N LEU A 438 8.37 -29.63 61.71
CA LEU A 438 8.66 -28.41 62.49
C LEU A 438 9.54 -28.67 63.73
N SER A 439 10.32 -29.74 63.72
CA SER A 439 11.39 -29.95 64.71
C SER A 439 12.75 -30.11 64.00
N GLU A 440 13.67 -29.20 64.34
CA GLU A 440 15.11 -29.16 64.02
C GLU A 440 15.54 -28.38 62.77
N ASN A 441 16.10 -27.19 63.02
CA ASN A 441 16.73 -26.27 62.06
C ASN A 441 18.09 -26.81 61.56
N THR A 442 18.08 -27.76 60.62
CA THR A 442 19.14 -27.89 59.61
C THR A 442 18.55 -28.36 58.27
N PRO A 443 18.82 -27.67 57.15
CA PRO A 443 18.32 -28.10 55.84
C PRO A 443 19.01 -29.41 55.44
N LYS A 444 18.28 -30.52 55.52
CA LYS A 444 18.78 -31.89 55.33
C LYS A 444 19.24 -32.13 53.88
N LEU A 445 20.49 -32.55 53.70
CA LEU A 445 21.04 -32.99 52.41
C LEU A 445 20.31 -34.25 51.92
N VAL A 446 19.83 -34.24 50.67
CA VAL A 446 19.15 -35.39 50.05
C VAL A 446 19.89 -35.80 48.78
N VAL A 447 20.29 -37.06 48.66
CA VAL A 447 20.83 -37.62 47.42
C VAL A 447 19.69 -38.18 46.59
N LYS A 448 19.59 -37.77 45.32
CA LYS A 448 18.55 -38.23 44.40
C LYS A 448 19.02 -38.30 42.96
N THR A 449 18.22 -38.92 42.10
CA THR A 449 18.42 -38.92 40.65
C THR A 449 17.24 -38.26 39.95
N VAL A 450 17.51 -37.14 39.28
CA VAL A 450 16.54 -36.44 38.43
C VAL A 450 16.50 -37.13 37.08
N LYS A 451 15.32 -37.58 36.64
CA LYS A 451 15.12 -38.22 35.33
C LYS A 451 15.52 -37.28 34.18
N LYS A 452 15.89 -37.84 33.03
CA LYS A 452 16.13 -37.07 31.80
C LYS A 452 14.99 -36.09 31.49
N LEU A 453 15.34 -34.87 31.10
CA LEU A 453 14.40 -33.80 30.75
C LEU A 453 14.61 -33.34 29.30
N ARG A 454 13.55 -32.79 28.70
CA ARG A 454 13.65 -31.96 27.50
C ARG A 454 13.64 -30.50 27.94
N LEU A 455 14.69 -29.78 27.62
CA LEU A 455 14.92 -28.39 28.03
C LEU A 455 14.94 -27.49 26.81
N TYR A 456 14.30 -26.32 26.89
CA TYR A 456 14.46 -25.24 25.93
C TYR A 456 15.39 -24.20 26.54
N THR A 457 16.48 -23.87 25.85
CA THR A 457 17.64 -23.25 26.48
C THR A 457 18.17 -22.02 25.76
N VAL A 458 18.83 -21.14 26.51
CA VAL A 458 19.67 -20.04 25.99
C VAL A 458 20.86 -19.82 26.91
N GLN A 459 22.02 -19.48 26.34
CA GLN A 459 23.19 -19.06 27.12
C GLN A 459 23.03 -17.62 27.61
N LEU A 460 23.42 -17.37 28.85
CA LEU A 460 23.48 -16.05 29.46
C LEU A 460 24.88 -15.83 30.02
N THR A 461 25.55 -14.78 29.53
CA THR A 461 26.78 -14.25 30.12
C THR A 461 26.46 -12.93 30.82
N THR A 462 26.79 -12.83 32.11
CA THR A 462 26.48 -11.67 32.95
C THR A 462 27.43 -11.54 34.13
N THR A 463 27.39 -10.42 34.84
CA THR A 463 28.00 -10.23 36.16
C THR A 463 27.05 -10.71 37.27
N LEU A 464 27.57 -10.96 38.47
CA LEU A 464 26.80 -11.46 39.63
C LEU A 464 25.71 -10.47 40.10
N ASP A 465 26.02 -9.18 40.13
CA ASP A 465 25.10 -8.09 40.50
C ASP A 465 23.92 -7.96 39.52
N GLN A 466 24.14 -8.26 38.23
CA GLN A 466 23.10 -8.21 37.20
C GLN A 466 22.38 -9.54 36.97
N LEU A 467 22.78 -10.61 37.68
CA LEU A 467 22.28 -11.96 37.43
C LEU A 467 20.77 -12.07 37.60
N ALA A 468 20.22 -11.57 38.70
CA ALA A 468 18.78 -11.66 38.99
C ALA A 468 17.95 -10.91 37.92
N VAL A 469 18.35 -9.69 37.59
CA VAL A 469 17.66 -8.83 36.62
C VAL A 469 17.69 -9.44 35.22
N LYS A 470 18.89 -9.83 34.74
CA LYS A 470 19.01 -10.44 33.40
C LYS A 470 18.37 -11.81 33.31
N THR A 471 18.36 -12.59 34.38
CA THR A 471 17.65 -13.86 34.45
C THR A 471 16.16 -13.65 34.26
N LYS A 472 15.53 -12.72 35.00
CA LYS A 472 14.10 -12.43 34.87
C LYS A 472 13.72 -11.98 33.46
N ILE A 473 14.49 -11.06 32.87
CA ILE A 473 14.24 -10.56 31.50
C ILE A 473 14.36 -11.69 30.47
N ASN A 474 15.42 -12.50 30.56
CA ASN A 474 15.66 -13.56 29.56
C ASN A 474 14.74 -14.77 29.76
N PHE A 475 14.25 -15.01 30.99
CA PHE A 475 13.20 -16.01 31.26
C PHE A 475 11.95 -15.73 30.43
N MET A 476 11.42 -14.50 30.48
CA MET A 476 10.21 -14.13 29.71
C MET A 476 10.43 -14.32 28.20
N LYS A 477 11.60 -13.91 27.70
CA LYS A 477 11.95 -14.08 26.27
C LYS A 477 12.08 -15.56 25.89
N LEU A 478 12.66 -16.38 26.77
CA LEU A 478 12.82 -17.82 26.56
C LEU A 478 11.48 -18.55 26.57
N ALA A 479 10.59 -18.22 27.52
CA ALA A 479 9.24 -18.79 27.61
C ALA A 479 8.41 -18.45 26.37
N MET A 480 8.42 -17.17 25.93
CA MET A 480 7.74 -16.76 24.70
C MET A 480 8.34 -17.45 23.47
N ALA A 481 9.67 -17.57 23.39
CA ALA A 481 10.32 -18.27 22.28
C ALA A 481 9.92 -19.75 22.21
N LEU A 482 9.79 -20.42 23.37
CA LEU A 482 9.32 -21.80 23.48
C LEU A 482 7.89 -21.96 22.94
N VAL A 483 6.96 -21.11 23.38
CA VAL A 483 5.56 -21.15 22.92
C VAL A 483 5.49 -20.94 21.41
N LYS A 484 6.18 -19.90 20.89
CA LYS A 484 6.23 -19.62 19.45
C LYS A 484 7.03 -20.66 18.64
N ALA A 485 7.67 -21.62 19.29
CA ALA A 485 8.37 -22.72 18.65
C ALA A 485 7.57 -24.03 18.68
N GLY A 486 6.35 -24.02 19.24
CA GLY A 486 5.47 -25.19 19.32
C GLY A 486 5.67 -26.05 20.58
N GLY A 487 6.25 -25.49 21.65
CA GLY A 487 6.39 -26.18 22.94
C GLY A 487 5.57 -25.55 24.06
N SER A 488 5.35 -26.31 25.12
CA SER A 488 4.65 -25.87 26.34
C SER A 488 5.52 -26.14 27.57
N ILE A 489 5.44 -25.27 28.57
CA ILE A 489 6.22 -25.39 29.81
C ILE A 489 5.78 -26.64 30.57
N ASP A 490 6.75 -27.44 31.02
CA ASP A 490 6.55 -28.73 31.70
C ASP A 490 7.37 -28.84 32.99
N GLY A 491 7.67 -27.72 33.63
CA GLY A 491 8.36 -27.74 34.91
C GLY A 491 9.02 -26.44 35.30
N PRO A 492 9.65 -26.43 36.50
CA PRO A 492 10.28 -25.25 37.06
C PRO A 492 11.47 -24.79 36.21
N PHE A 493 11.64 -23.47 36.17
CA PHE A 493 12.77 -22.84 35.50
C PHE A 493 14.10 -23.19 36.18
N GLN A 494 15.14 -23.38 35.38
CA GLN A 494 16.44 -23.85 35.85
C GLN A 494 17.57 -22.95 35.38
N LEU A 495 18.49 -22.66 36.31
CA LEU A 495 19.81 -22.11 36.02
C LEU A 495 20.81 -23.26 36.06
N ILE A 496 21.49 -23.52 34.96
CA ILE A 496 22.46 -24.62 34.85
C ILE A 496 23.85 -24.02 34.70
N HIS A 497 24.76 -24.43 35.59
CA HIS A 497 26.15 -24.00 35.56
C HIS A 497 27.07 -25.22 35.41
N ASN A 498 28.01 -25.13 34.48
CA ASN A 498 28.91 -26.23 34.09
C ASN A 498 30.39 -25.86 34.27
N GLN A 499 30.73 -25.07 35.30
CA GLN A 499 32.12 -24.71 35.59
C GLN A 499 32.50 -25.09 37.01
N GLN A 500 33.72 -25.61 37.16
CA GLN A 500 34.34 -25.97 38.44
C GLN A 500 34.92 -24.75 39.20
N LYS A 501 35.05 -23.58 38.56
CA LYS A 501 35.57 -22.33 39.15
C LYS A 501 34.69 -21.14 38.77
N VAL A 502 34.43 -20.25 39.73
CA VAL A 502 33.71 -18.98 39.50
C VAL A 502 34.70 -17.96 38.92
N PRO A 503 34.50 -17.43 37.70
CA PRO A 503 35.41 -16.43 37.13
C PRO A 503 35.26 -15.07 37.82
N SER A 504 36.35 -14.33 37.92
CA SER A 504 36.47 -13.11 38.74
C SER A 504 35.70 -11.87 38.23
N GLN A 505 35.09 -11.92 37.03
CA GLN A 505 34.39 -10.75 36.46
C GLN A 505 33.06 -11.07 35.73
N SER A 506 32.91 -12.23 35.10
CA SER A 506 31.65 -12.60 34.43
C SER A 506 31.37 -14.11 34.54
N ILE A 507 30.10 -14.45 34.71
CA ILE A 507 29.60 -15.82 34.81
C ILE A 507 28.83 -16.17 33.54
N THR A 508 29.04 -17.39 33.03
CA THR A 508 28.26 -17.93 31.90
C THR A 508 27.45 -19.13 32.38
N LEU A 509 26.15 -19.07 32.18
CA LEU A 509 25.20 -20.09 32.62
C LEU A 509 24.12 -20.30 31.57
N THR A 510 23.48 -21.47 31.63
CA THR A 510 22.37 -21.82 30.74
C THR A 510 21.05 -21.59 31.46
N LEU A 511 20.19 -20.75 30.88
CA LEU A 511 18.80 -20.63 31.27
C LEU A 511 18.02 -21.75 30.59
N ALA A 512 17.20 -22.50 31.33
CA ALA A 512 16.51 -23.67 30.81
C ALA A 512 15.07 -23.78 31.34
N ILE A 513 14.12 -24.08 30.44
CA ILE A 513 12.73 -24.40 30.77
C ILE A 513 12.44 -25.84 30.33
N PRO A 514 12.04 -26.76 31.24
CA PRO A 514 11.50 -28.05 30.87
C PRO A 514 10.26 -27.89 29.99
N TYR A 515 10.13 -28.67 28.91
CA TYR A 515 9.01 -28.53 27.98
C TYR A 515 8.46 -29.86 27.43
N LYS A 516 7.19 -29.81 27.03
CA LYS A 516 6.45 -30.83 26.26
C LYS A 516 6.17 -30.33 24.84
N GLY A 517 5.93 -31.25 23.91
CA GLY A 517 5.67 -30.97 22.50
C GLY A 517 6.91 -31.00 21.61
N SER A 518 6.77 -30.50 20.38
CA SER A 518 7.80 -30.53 19.33
C SER A 518 8.43 -29.15 19.10
N ALA A 519 9.01 -28.58 20.16
CA ALA A 519 9.64 -27.25 20.08
C ALA A 519 10.88 -27.25 19.17
N ASN A 520 10.84 -26.44 18.11
CA ASN A 520 11.96 -26.25 17.19
C ASN A 520 12.95 -25.18 17.68
N SER A 521 14.16 -25.17 17.13
CA SER A 521 15.14 -24.10 17.38
C SER A 521 14.61 -22.75 16.85
N LYS A 522 14.79 -21.67 17.61
CA LYS A 522 14.36 -20.33 17.20
C LYS A 522 15.42 -19.29 17.56
N GLY A 523 16.06 -18.65 16.57
CA GLY A 523 17.09 -17.63 16.81
C GLY A 523 18.27 -18.16 17.62
N ARG A 524 18.44 -17.72 18.87
CA ARG A 524 19.47 -18.21 19.83
C ARG A 524 18.97 -19.29 20.80
N TYR A 525 17.69 -19.64 20.71
CA TYR A 525 17.03 -20.60 21.60
C TYR A 525 17.09 -22.01 21.01
N ARG A 526 17.45 -23.00 21.82
CA ARG A 526 17.68 -24.38 21.37
C ARG A 526 16.99 -25.41 22.27
N PRO A 527 16.28 -26.41 21.71
CA PRO A 527 15.87 -27.59 22.46
C PRO A 527 17.08 -28.49 22.76
N LYS A 528 17.14 -29.08 23.96
CA LYS A 528 18.20 -29.98 24.41
C LYS A 528 17.61 -31.09 25.28
N SER A 529 18.05 -32.33 25.10
CA SER A 529 17.72 -33.42 26.01
C SER A 529 18.86 -33.67 26.99
N THR A 530 18.54 -33.89 28.27
CA THR A 530 19.54 -34.21 29.30
C THR A 530 19.64 -35.72 29.53
N LYS A 531 20.75 -36.18 30.10
CA LYS A 531 20.82 -37.50 30.74
C LYS A 531 20.13 -37.46 32.12
N ASN A 532 19.99 -38.62 32.75
CA ASN A 532 19.67 -38.70 34.18
C ASN A 532 20.76 -37.97 34.98
N PHE A 533 20.36 -37.25 36.02
CA PHE A 533 21.23 -36.37 36.78
C PHE A 533 21.20 -36.78 38.25
N LYS A 534 22.27 -37.43 38.70
CA LYS A 534 22.48 -37.79 40.10
C LYS A 534 23.02 -36.56 40.83
N CYS A 535 22.35 -36.15 41.90
CA CYS A 535 22.72 -34.95 42.63
C CYS A 535 22.51 -35.09 44.14
N ALA A 536 23.32 -34.35 44.88
CA ALA A 536 23.01 -33.97 46.25
C ALA A 536 22.20 -32.66 46.20
N SER A 537 21.06 -32.61 46.86
CA SER A 537 20.14 -31.48 46.83
C SER A 537 19.74 -30.99 48.20
N THR A 538 19.51 -29.69 48.30
CA THR A 538 18.92 -29.04 49.47
C THR A 538 17.91 -27.98 49.03
N ILE A 539 16.87 -27.78 49.84
CA ILE A 539 15.90 -26.70 49.65
C ILE A 539 16.43 -25.45 50.34
N PHE A 540 16.42 -24.35 49.61
CA PHE A 540 16.82 -23.04 50.08
C PHE A 540 15.66 -22.07 49.93
N GLN A 541 15.37 -21.34 51.01
CA GLN A 541 14.43 -20.23 51.01
C GLN A 541 15.09 -19.07 51.75
N GLY A 542 15.78 -18.23 51.00
CA GLY A 542 16.59 -17.13 51.53
C GLY A 542 16.84 -16.07 50.46
N SER A 543 17.47 -14.99 50.87
CA SER A 543 17.78 -13.85 50.00
C SER A 543 18.85 -14.22 48.97
N SER A 544 18.97 -13.40 47.91
CA SER A 544 20.03 -13.59 46.92
C SER A 544 21.44 -13.44 47.48
N THR A 545 21.61 -12.70 48.58
CA THR A 545 22.89 -12.52 49.27
C THR A 545 23.31 -13.75 50.08
N GLU A 546 22.35 -14.53 50.59
CA GLU A 546 22.61 -15.76 51.36
C GLU A 546 22.82 -16.98 50.45
N LEU A 547 22.40 -16.90 49.19
CA LEU A 547 22.45 -18.01 48.23
C LEU A 547 23.89 -18.53 47.99
N ALA A 548 24.88 -17.64 47.98
CA ALA A 548 26.28 -18.02 47.79
C ALA A 548 26.78 -18.89 48.97
N GLU A 549 26.46 -18.50 50.20
CA GLU A 549 26.85 -19.24 51.39
C GLU A 549 26.11 -20.60 51.48
N GLN A 550 24.85 -20.64 51.03
CA GLN A 550 24.12 -21.91 50.97
C GLN A 550 24.73 -22.89 49.96
N TRP A 551 25.18 -22.40 48.79
CA TRP A 551 25.90 -23.25 47.82
C TRP A 551 27.21 -23.79 48.39
N LYS A 552 27.96 -22.96 49.11
CA LYS A 552 29.19 -23.36 49.81
C LYS A 552 28.90 -24.45 50.86
N THR A 553 27.86 -24.24 51.67
CA THR A 553 27.42 -25.21 52.68
C THR A 553 27.05 -26.56 52.05
N LEU A 554 26.27 -26.56 50.96
CA LEU A 554 25.90 -27.76 50.22
C LEU A 554 27.13 -28.52 49.71
N TYR A 555 28.11 -27.79 49.17
CA TYR A 555 29.35 -28.35 48.65
C TYR A 555 30.19 -29.01 49.74
N GLU A 556 30.43 -28.32 50.86
CA GLU A 556 31.19 -28.83 51.99
C GLU A 556 30.53 -30.05 52.65
N GLN A 557 29.20 -30.03 52.81
CA GLN A 557 28.44 -31.16 53.35
C GLN A 557 28.53 -32.39 52.42
N SER A 558 28.49 -32.18 51.11
CA SER A 558 28.61 -33.26 50.13
C SER A 558 30.00 -33.93 50.22
N LEU A 559 31.07 -33.13 50.35
CA LEU A 559 32.42 -33.65 50.53
C LEU A 559 32.59 -34.41 51.86
N LYS A 560 32.03 -33.90 52.95
CA LYS A 560 32.05 -34.59 54.27
C LYS A 560 31.35 -35.95 54.24
N GLN A 561 30.34 -36.11 53.39
CA GLN A 561 29.65 -37.40 53.18
C GLN A 561 30.33 -38.31 52.14
N GLY A 562 31.54 -37.95 51.67
CA GLY A 562 32.28 -38.74 50.70
C GLY A 562 31.71 -38.69 49.27
N LEU A 563 30.78 -37.78 48.99
CA LEU A 563 30.23 -37.59 47.65
C LEU A 563 31.23 -36.82 46.79
N LYS A 564 31.40 -37.23 45.53
CA LYS A 564 32.32 -36.60 44.58
C LYS A 564 31.56 -35.67 43.62
N PRO A 565 31.70 -34.34 43.72
CA PRO A 565 31.01 -33.40 42.83
C PRO A 565 31.56 -33.47 41.40
N THR A 566 30.67 -33.47 40.43
CA THR A 566 30.99 -33.55 38.98
C THR A 566 31.35 -32.19 38.36
N GLY A 567 31.18 -31.10 39.10
CA GLY A 567 31.34 -29.73 38.58
C GLY A 567 30.13 -29.19 37.82
N THR A 568 29.01 -29.91 37.80
CA THR A 568 27.72 -29.42 37.26
C THR A 568 26.75 -29.11 38.39
N SER A 569 26.05 -27.98 38.29
CA SER A 569 25.04 -27.59 39.27
C SER A 569 23.78 -27.03 38.62
N ARG A 570 22.65 -27.21 39.30
CA ARG A 570 21.35 -26.67 38.89
C ARG A 570 20.71 -25.92 40.05
N THR A 571 20.27 -24.70 39.81
CA THR A 571 19.31 -24.01 40.67
C THR A 571 17.93 -24.16 40.05
N VAL A 572 17.04 -24.90 40.70
CA VAL A 572 15.67 -25.12 40.25
C VAL A 572 14.76 -24.18 41.03
N ILE A 573 14.11 -23.26 40.32
CA ILE A 573 13.20 -22.30 40.94
C ILE A 573 11.85 -22.97 41.17
N LEU A 574 11.65 -23.49 42.38
CA LEU A 574 10.41 -24.19 42.75
C LEU A 574 9.25 -23.21 42.96
N LYS A 575 9.55 -22.06 43.58
CA LYS A 575 8.61 -20.97 43.78
C LYS A 575 9.34 -19.64 43.66
N ALA A 576 8.84 -18.76 42.79
CA ALA A 576 9.35 -17.39 42.73
C ALA A 576 9.05 -16.66 44.05
N GLY A 577 9.95 -15.77 44.46
CA GLY A 577 9.69 -14.86 45.57
C GLY A 577 8.60 -13.87 45.18
N VAL A 578 7.54 -13.79 45.97
CA VAL A 578 6.39 -12.90 45.78
C VAL A 578 6.35 -11.95 46.97
N ASP A 579 6.07 -10.66 46.76
CA ASP A 579 5.89 -9.64 47.82
C ASP A 579 7.02 -9.51 48.84
N GLY A 580 8.27 -9.45 48.38
CA GLY A 580 9.44 -9.36 49.26
C GLY A 580 9.77 -10.66 50.00
N GLY A 581 9.02 -11.74 49.75
CA GLY A 581 9.36 -13.08 50.20
C GLY A 581 10.52 -13.68 49.41
N ASN A 582 11.39 -14.40 50.11
CA ASN A 582 12.52 -15.09 49.50
C ASN A 582 12.04 -16.24 48.58
N PRO A 583 12.61 -16.40 47.37
CA PRO A 583 12.27 -17.49 46.49
C PRO A 583 12.60 -18.84 47.12
N THR A 584 11.74 -19.84 46.91
CA THR A 584 12.05 -21.22 47.25
C THR A 584 12.75 -21.87 46.06
N MET A 585 13.99 -22.27 46.27
CA MET A 585 14.83 -22.89 45.26
C MET A 585 15.30 -24.25 45.75
N GLU A 586 15.48 -25.18 44.82
CA GLU A 586 16.27 -26.37 45.07
C GLU A 586 17.65 -26.21 44.46
N LEU A 587 18.67 -26.31 45.31
CA LEU A 587 20.06 -26.31 44.88
C LEU A 587 20.46 -27.77 44.66
N GLN A 588 20.89 -28.10 43.44
CA GLN A 588 21.29 -29.45 43.06
C GLN A 588 22.76 -29.45 42.63
N LEU A 589 23.62 -30.08 43.43
CA LEU A 589 25.02 -30.32 43.11
C LEU A 589 25.16 -31.71 42.47
N GLY A 590 25.63 -31.77 41.23
CA GLY A 590 25.82 -33.03 40.52
C GLY A 590 26.94 -33.86 41.15
N ILE A 591 26.71 -35.15 41.35
CA ILE A 591 27.67 -36.09 41.98
C ILE A 591 27.87 -37.34 41.11
N GLU A 592 29.00 -38.02 41.29
CA GLU A 592 29.33 -39.30 40.64
C GLU A 592 28.41 -40.46 41.07
#